data_AF-A0A7S1HLX2-F1
#
_entry.id   AF-A0A7S1HLX2-F1
#
_cell.length_a   1.000
_cell.length_b   1.000
_cell.length_c   1.000
_cell.angle_alpha   90.00
_cell.angle_beta   90.00
_cell.angle_gamma   90.00
#
_symmetry.space_group_name_H-M   'P 1'
#
loop_
_entity.id
_entity.type
_entity.pdbx_description
1 polymer ?
#
loop_
_entity_poly.entity_id
_entity_poly.type
_entity_poly.pdbx_seq_one_letter_code
_entity_poly.pdbx_strand_id
1 'polypeptide(L)'
;GGSRWGGGLFSHLEGSGQRKAERKSYPMGRGVVGRVFATGDGVWTDAAHFLPDFEPEIDSAGGREARTMLCVPMADGGGERHGVLLAVNKRRGRFTREDEALLKLLAEQWGESVSNNVRYEKAQASMVCSSYMLKATKALSTVTTPQQAVNGLTQQVRGIVECDRATVFLVDEDNRDLVTYASDGAEVRVPISSATVAGTAVEGGEVVRVADVASDERYARHAP
;
A
#
# COMPACT_ATOMS: atom_id res chain seq x y z
N GLY A 1 -3.87 11.37 -3.17
CA GLY A 1 -4.26 10.12 -3.83
C GLY A 1 -3.04 9.23 -3.94
N GLY A 2 -2.79 8.40 -2.92
CA GLY A 2 -1.67 7.47 -2.90
C GLY A 2 -2.13 6.13 -3.47
N SER A 3 -1.72 5.84 -4.70
CA SER A 3 -1.99 4.54 -5.32
C SER A 3 -0.85 3.60 -4.98
N ARG A 4 -1.10 2.80 -3.94
CA ARG A 4 -0.38 1.59 -3.57
C ARG A 4 -0.17 0.73 -4.82
N TRP A 5 1.09 0.49 -5.21
CA TRP A 5 1.47 -0.51 -6.21
C TRP A 5 1.21 -1.90 -5.61
N GLY A 6 -0.04 -2.36 -5.64
CA GLY A 6 -0.35 -3.77 -5.37
C GLY A 6 0.40 -4.64 -6.38
N GLY A 7 0.89 -5.81 -5.95
CA GLY A 7 1.93 -6.64 -6.59
C GLY A 7 1.61 -7.22 -7.99
N GLY A 8 1.13 -6.39 -8.92
CA GLY A 8 0.94 -6.64 -10.33
C GLY A 8 1.81 -5.71 -11.17
N LEU A 9 2.21 -6.16 -12.35
CA LEU A 9 2.84 -5.32 -13.37
C LEU A 9 1.75 -4.47 -14.01
N PHE A 10 2.04 -3.19 -14.25
CA PHE A 10 1.16 -2.27 -14.95
C PHE A 10 1.87 -1.69 -16.17
N SER A 11 1.21 -1.69 -17.33
CA SER A 11 1.77 -1.09 -18.55
C SER A 11 1.26 0.34 -18.73
N HIS A 12 2.15 1.26 -19.06
CA HIS A 12 1.80 2.52 -19.70
C HIS A 12 2.08 2.38 -21.20
N LEU A 13 1.05 2.48 -22.04
CA LEU A 13 1.16 2.31 -23.49
C LEU A 13 1.00 3.67 -24.18
N GLU A 14 2.08 4.22 -24.72
CA GLU A 14 1.98 5.35 -25.66
C GLU A 14 1.83 4.80 -27.10
N GLY A 15 0.58 4.73 -27.57
CA GLY A 15 0.25 4.60 -28.98
C GLY A 15 0.08 5.97 -29.63
N SER A 16 0.35 6.09 -30.93
CA SER A 16 0.27 7.31 -31.74
C SER A 16 -1.16 7.87 -31.95
N GLY A 17 -2.01 7.80 -30.93
CA GLY A 17 -3.33 8.41 -30.88
C GLY A 17 -3.65 8.68 -29.42
N GLN A 18 -4.24 9.85 -29.15
CA GLN A 18 -4.71 10.27 -27.83
C GLN A 18 -5.75 9.27 -27.29
N ARG A 19 -5.30 8.16 -26.71
CA ARG A 19 -6.11 7.24 -25.93
C ARG A 19 -5.57 7.28 -24.51
N LYS A 20 -6.46 7.60 -23.58
CA LYS A 20 -6.22 7.64 -22.14
C LYS A 20 -5.54 6.32 -21.73
N ALA A 21 -4.38 6.39 -21.08
CA ALA A 21 -3.65 5.20 -20.67
C ALA A 21 -4.52 4.36 -19.72
N GLU A 22 -4.98 3.20 -20.18
CA GLU A 22 -5.75 2.26 -19.38
C GLU A 22 -4.78 1.39 -18.56
N ARG A 23 -4.99 1.36 -17.25
CA ARG A 23 -4.21 0.52 -16.32
C ARG A 23 -4.62 -0.94 -16.54
N LYS A 24 -3.81 -1.70 -17.27
CA LYS A 24 -3.94 -3.16 -17.41
C LYS A 24 -3.06 -3.86 -16.39
N SER A 25 -3.64 -4.78 -15.62
CA SER A 25 -2.95 -5.63 -14.64
C SER A 25 -2.47 -6.90 -15.32
N TYR A 26 -1.22 -7.28 -15.10
CA TYR A 26 -0.65 -8.52 -15.64
C TYR A 26 -0.23 -9.48 -14.51
N PRO A 27 -0.54 -10.78 -14.63
CA PRO A 27 -0.11 -11.77 -13.65
C PRO A 27 1.42 -11.92 -13.63
N MET A 28 1.99 -11.89 -12.43
CA MET A 28 3.43 -12.09 -12.22
C MET A 28 3.86 -13.49 -12.68
N GLY A 29 4.96 -13.58 -13.42
CA GLY A 29 5.54 -14.84 -13.87
C GLY A 29 4.88 -15.50 -15.09
N ARG A 30 3.90 -14.85 -15.73
CA ARG A 30 3.31 -15.30 -17.01
C ARG A 30 3.74 -14.41 -18.17
N GLY A 31 3.78 -14.99 -19.36
CA GLY A 31 4.30 -14.30 -20.54
C GLY A 31 5.80 -14.01 -20.45
N VAL A 32 6.34 -13.48 -21.54
CA VAL A 32 7.72 -13.01 -21.61
C VAL A 32 7.96 -11.87 -20.61
N VAL A 33 7.01 -10.93 -20.52
CA VAL A 33 7.06 -9.81 -19.59
C VAL A 33 7.18 -10.28 -18.13
N GLY A 34 6.35 -11.25 -17.73
CA GLY A 34 6.37 -11.78 -16.37
C GLY A 34 7.65 -12.56 -16.06
N ARG A 35 8.18 -13.33 -17.02
CA ARG A 35 9.47 -14.02 -16.85
C ARG A 35 10.62 -13.05 -16.71
N VAL A 36 10.72 -12.02 -17.57
CA VAL A 36 11.78 -11.01 -17.51
C VAL A 36 11.74 -10.29 -16.16
N PHE A 37 10.55 -9.96 -15.66
CA PHE A 37 10.40 -9.39 -14.32
C PHE A 37 10.85 -10.36 -13.22
N ALA A 38 10.49 -11.63 -13.30
CA ALA A 38 10.82 -12.61 -12.27
C ALA A 38 12.33 -12.92 -12.22
N THR A 39 12.95 -13.13 -13.37
CA THR A 39 14.33 -13.60 -13.53
C THR A 39 15.36 -12.46 -13.56
N GLY A 40 14.98 -11.31 -14.11
CA GLY A 40 15.94 -10.27 -14.48
C GLY A 40 16.66 -10.55 -15.81
N ASP A 41 16.36 -11.65 -16.48
CA ASP A 41 16.97 -12.01 -17.75
C ASP A 41 16.19 -11.34 -18.90
N GLY A 42 16.76 -10.28 -19.47
CA GLY A 42 16.18 -9.58 -20.61
C GLY A 42 16.06 -10.46 -21.85
N VAL A 43 15.12 -10.12 -22.72
CA VAL A 43 14.82 -10.84 -23.96
C VAL A 43 14.94 -9.90 -25.15
N TRP A 44 15.70 -10.33 -26.17
CA TRP A 44 15.73 -9.72 -27.48
C TRP A 44 15.45 -10.79 -28.52
N THR A 45 14.39 -10.61 -29.33
CA THR A 45 14.04 -11.51 -30.42
C THR A 45 13.42 -10.77 -31.59
N ASP A 46 13.65 -11.29 -32.79
CA ASP A 46 12.98 -10.83 -34.01
C ASP A 46 11.73 -11.66 -34.34
N ALA A 47 11.41 -12.67 -33.54
CA ALA A 47 10.24 -13.53 -33.72
C ALA A 47 9.63 -13.90 -32.35
N ALA A 48 8.89 -12.96 -31.76
CA ALA A 48 8.34 -13.09 -30.40
C ALA A 48 7.35 -14.25 -30.25
N HIS A 49 6.54 -14.53 -31.28
CA HIS A 49 5.56 -15.63 -31.28
C HIS A 49 6.18 -17.03 -31.18
N PHE A 50 7.49 -17.18 -31.41
CA PHE A 50 8.19 -18.44 -31.23
C PHE A 50 8.84 -18.59 -29.85
N LEU A 51 8.74 -17.59 -28.97
CA LEU A 51 9.21 -17.75 -27.60
C LEU A 51 8.30 -18.75 -26.87
N PRO A 52 8.86 -19.75 -26.15
CA PRO A 52 8.07 -20.81 -25.51
C PRO A 52 7.03 -20.30 -24.51
N ASP A 53 7.31 -19.16 -23.89
CA ASP A 53 6.52 -18.49 -22.87
C ASP A 53 5.73 -17.29 -23.42
N PHE A 54 5.67 -17.11 -24.74
CA PHE A 54 4.92 -16.01 -25.35
C PHE A 54 3.42 -16.17 -25.15
N GLU A 55 2.80 -15.17 -24.54
CA GLU A 55 1.37 -15.10 -24.34
C GLU A 55 0.80 -13.85 -25.03
N PRO A 56 0.09 -13.98 -26.17
CA PRO A 56 -0.39 -12.83 -26.93
C PRO A 56 -1.23 -11.83 -26.12
N GLU A 57 -2.00 -12.32 -25.15
CA GLU A 57 -2.85 -11.47 -24.29
C GLU A 57 -2.04 -10.59 -23.32
N ILE A 58 -0.83 -11.02 -22.97
CA ILE A 58 0.08 -10.36 -22.01
C ILE A 58 1.14 -9.56 -22.77
N ASP A 59 1.78 -10.19 -23.75
CA ASP A 59 3.01 -9.72 -24.39
C ASP A 59 2.76 -8.83 -25.62
N SER A 60 1.49 -8.64 -26.01
CA SER A 60 1.11 -7.70 -27.06
C SER A 60 0.91 -6.30 -26.50
N ALA A 61 1.78 -5.36 -26.90
CA ALA A 61 1.62 -3.95 -26.55
C ALA A 61 0.50 -3.30 -27.38
N GLY A 62 -0.61 -2.94 -26.72
CA GLY A 62 -1.71 -2.18 -27.35
C GLY A 62 -2.52 -2.96 -28.38
N GLY A 63 -2.70 -4.28 -28.19
CA GLY A 63 -3.54 -5.13 -29.03
C GLY A 63 -2.98 -5.42 -30.42
N ARG A 64 -1.72 -5.06 -30.68
CA ARG A 64 -0.99 -5.45 -31.91
C ARG A 64 -0.08 -6.62 -31.59
N GLU A 65 -0.17 -7.66 -32.41
CA GLU A 65 0.69 -8.83 -32.33
C GLU A 65 2.18 -8.42 -32.35
N ALA A 66 2.94 -8.87 -31.34
CA ALA A 66 4.36 -8.60 -31.27
C ALA A 66 5.13 -9.54 -32.22
N ARG A 67 5.78 -8.96 -33.25
CA ARG A 67 6.68 -9.69 -34.16
C ARG A 67 8.11 -9.63 -33.67
N THR A 68 8.64 -8.43 -33.46
CA THR A 68 9.93 -8.21 -32.81
C THR A 68 9.73 -7.73 -31.39
N MET A 69 10.62 -8.09 -30.48
CA MET A 69 10.52 -7.77 -29.06
C MET A 69 11.89 -7.52 -28.45
N LEU A 70 11.96 -6.47 -27.64
CA LEU A 70 13.07 -6.14 -26.76
C LEU A 70 12.47 -5.83 -25.38
N CYS A 71 12.73 -6.69 -24.41
CA CYS A 71 12.19 -6.61 -23.06
C CYS A 71 13.35 -6.63 -22.06
N VAL A 72 13.45 -5.61 -21.21
CA VAL A 72 14.52 -5.48 -20.21
C VAL A 72 13.92 -5.23 -18.83
N PRO A 73 14.51 -5.79 -17.75
CA PRO A 73 14.06 -5.50 -16.40
C PRO A 73 14.38 -4.05 -16.02
N MET A 74 13.52 -3.45 -15.21
CA MET A 74 13.72 -2.14 -14.60
C MET A 74 14.06 -2.38 -13.12
N ALA A 75 15.34 -2.28 -12.77
CA ALA A 75 15.85 -2.50 -11.42
C ALA A 75 16.55 -1.25 -10.88
N ASP A 76 16.54 -1.07 -9.56
CA ASP A 76 17.31 -0.01 -8.90
C ASP A 76 18.77 -0.41 -8.63
N GLY A 77 19.58 0.52 -8.10
CA GLY A 77 20.98 0.23 -7.78
C GLY A 77 21.21 -0.90 -6.75
N GLY A 78 20.18 -1.33 -6.03
CA GLY A 78 20.21 -2.48 -5.11
C GLY A 78 19.82 -3.81 -5.77
N GLY A 79 19.43 -3.81 -7.04
CA GLY A 79 18.96 -4.98 -7.77
C GLY A 79 17.48 -5.32 -7.52
N GLU A 80 16.74 -4.46 -6.79
CA GLU A 80 15.30 -4.64 -6.62
C GLU A 80 14.58 -4.27 -7.92
N ARG A 81 13.73 -5.16 -8.42
CA ARG A 81 13.02 -5.00 -9.70
C ARG A 81 11.68 -4.30 -9.48
N HIS A 82 11.52 -3.16 -10.12
CA HIS A 82 10.35 -2.28 -10.02
C HIS A 82 9.42 -2.40 -11.25
N GLY A 83 9.87 -3.07 -12.32
CA GLY A 83 9.05 -3.34 -13.50
C GLY A 83 9.86 -3.90 -14.67
N VAL A 84 9.32 -3.77 -15.89
CA VAL A 84 10.02 -4.05 -17.15
C VAL A 84 9.78 -2.94 -18.17
N LEU A 85 10.75 -2.72 -19.05
CA LEU A 85 10.56 -1.96 -20.28
C LEU A 85 10.39 -2.91 -21.45
N LEU A 86 9.29 -2.76 -22.18
CA LEU A 86 8.95 -3.57 -23.33
C LEU A 86 8.85 -2.69 -24.58
N ALA A 87 9.70 -2.95 -25.56
CA ALA A 87 9.58 -2.41 -26.91
C ALA A 87 9.22 -3.56 -27.87
N VAL A 88 8.18 -3.37 -28.68
CA VAL A 88 7.78 -4.35 -29.70
C VAL A 88 7.65 -3.69 -31.07
N ASN A 89 7.79 -4.49 -32.13
CA ASN A 89 7.56 -4.09 -33.52
C ASN A 89 8.32 -2.82 -33.93
N LYS A 90 9.67 -2.91 -33.95
CA LYS A 90 10.51 -1.82 -34.45
C LYS A 90 10.01 -1.34 -35.82
N ARG A 91 9.81 -0.03 -35.96
CA ARG A 91 9.20 0.58 -37.15
C ARG A 91 9.99 0.35 -38.43
N ARG A 92 11.32 0.28 -38.32
CA ARG A 92 12.24 0.06 -39.45
C ARG A 92 13.32 -0.94 -39.03
N GLY A 93 13.46 -2.02 -39.80
CA GLY A 93 14.46 -3.05 -39.55
C GLY A 93 14.22 -3.84 -38.24
N ARG A 94 15.30 -4.36 -37.69
CA ARG A 94 15.35 -5.17 -36.46
C ARG A 94 15.92 -4.35 -35.30
N PHE A 95 15.61 -4.75 -34.08
CA PHE A 95 16.30 -4.18 -32.92
C PHE A 95 17.80 -4.44 -33.07
N THR A 96 18.62 -3.49 -32.63
CA THR A 96 20.08 -3.59 -32.67
C THR A 96 20.65 -3.63 -31.26
N ARG A 97 21.95 -3.92 -31.14
CA ARG A 97 22.65 -3.87 -29.85
C ARG A 97 22.63 -2.48 -29.24
N GLU A 98 22.62 -1.44 -30.07
CA GLU A 98 22.50 -0.05 -29.62
C GLU A 98 21.12 0.22 -29.03
N ASP A 99 20.04 -0.31 -29.62
CA ASP A 99 18.70 -0.20 -29.04
C ASP A 99 18.63 -0.91 -27.67
N GLU A 100 19.22 -2.11 -27.58
CA GLU A 100 19.29 -2.86 -26.33
C GLU A 100 20.05 -2.08 -25.25
N ALA A 101 21.22 -1.54 -25.58
CA ALA A 101 22.02 -0.75 -24.65
C ALA A 101 21.29 0.52 -24.19
N LEU A 102 20.62 1.23 -25.10
CA LEU A 102 19.83 2.41 -24.76
C LEU A 102 18.64 2.05 -23.86
N LEU A 103 17.92 0.98 -24.17
CA LEU A 103 16.76 0.57 -23.38
C LEU A 103 17.17 0.11 -21.98
N LYS A 104 18.31 -0.58 -21.84
CA LYS A 104 18.89 -0.96 -20.53
C LYS A 104 19.24 0.28 -19.70
N LEU A 105 19.91 1.27 -20.30
CA LEU A 105 20.25 2.52 -19.62
C LEU A 105 19.02 3.27 -19.11
N LEU A 106 17.97 3.35 -19.94
CA LEU A 106 16.70 3.96 -19.54
C LEU A 106 16.01 3.17 -18.41
N ALA A 107 16.06 1.83 -18.47
CA ALA A 107 15.50 0.98 -17.44
C ALA A 107 16.20 1.17 -16.09
N GLU A 108 17.53 1.28 -16.07
CA GLU A 108 18.30 1.57 -14.86
C GLU A 108 17.91 2.93 -14.26
N GLN A 109 17.85 3.97 -15.11
CA GLN A 109 17.49 5.32 -14.66
C GLN A 109 16.08 5.38 -14.07
N TRP A 110 15.11 4.71 -14.70
CA TRP A 110 13.73 4.69 -14.20
C TRP A 110 13.57 3.80 -12.98
N GLY A 111 14.30 2.69 -12.89
CA GLY A 111 14.36 1.85 -11.70
C GLY A 111 14.79 2.65 -10.46
N GLU A 112 15.85 3.45 -10.60
CA GLU A 112 16.31 4.33 -9.52
C GLU A 112 15.28 5.40 -9.16
N SER A 113 14.66 6.04 -10.16
CA SER A 113 13.65 7.09 -9.94
C SER A 113 12.41 6.57 -9.21
N VAL A 114 11.92 5.39 -9.59
CA VAL A 114 10.78 4.74 -8.92
C VAL A 114 11.14 4.36 -7.49
N SER A 115 12.33 3.78 -7.27
CA SER A 115 12.83 3.43 -5.94
C SER A 115 12.93 4.66 -5.04
N ASN A 116 13.45 5.77 -5.56
CA ASN A 116 13.58 7.02 -4.80
C ASN A 116 12.23 7.59 -4.38
N ASN A 117 11.21 7.55 -5.23
CA ASN A 117 9.85 7.98 -4.86
C ASN A 117 9.28 7.11 -3.73
N VAL A 118 9.41 5.79 -3.82
CA VAL A 118 8.93 4.87 -2.77
C VAL A 118 9.68 5.10 -1.44
N ARG A 119 11.01 5.28 -1.51
CA ARG A 119 11.83 5.59 -0.32
C ARG A 119 11.42 6.93 0.30
N TYR A 120 11.19 7.95 -0.52
CA TYR A 120 10.73 9.26 -0.06
C TYR A 120 9.35 9.18 0.60
N GLU A 121 8.39 8.48 0.01
CA GLU A 121 7.06 8.27 0.60
C GLU A 121 7.14 7.55 1.96
N LYS A 122 7.93 6.48 2.05
CA LYS A 122 8.16 5.77 3.32
C LYS A 122 8.81 6.66 4.37
N ALA A 123 9.82 7.44 3.98
CA ALA A 123 10.49 8.39 4.88
C ALA A 123 9.53 9.48 5.38
N GLN A 124 8.68 10.02 4.51
CA GLN A 124 7.64 10.98 4.87
C GLN A 124 6.64 10.38 5.86
N ALA A 125 6.12 9.18 5.58
CA ALA A 125 5.19 8.49 6.49
C ALA A 125 5.83 8.22 7.86
N SER A 126 7.10 7.78 7.89
CA SER A 126 7.85 7.59 9.12
C SER A 126 8.05 8.89 9.89
N MET A 127 8.33 9.99 9.18
CA MET A 127 8.51 11.30 9.81
C MET A 127 7.20 11.83 10.42
N VAL A 128 6.09 11.66 9.71
CA VAL A 128 4.75 11.97 10.24
C VAL A 128 4.47 11.16 11.50
N CYS A 129 4.70 9.84 11.47
CA CYS A 129 4.51 8.96 12.62
C CYS A 129 5.38 9.37 13.82
N SER A 130 6.69 9.61 13.60
CA SER A 130 7.60 10.09 14.65
C SER A 130 7.18 11.44 15.24
N SER A 131 6.66 12.35 14.41
CA SER A 131 6.15 13.64 14.88
C SER A 131 4.94 13.48 15.81
N TYR A 132 4.04 12.54 15.51
CA TYR A 132 2.90 12.23 16.37
C TYR A 132 3.33 11.57 17.67
N MET A 133 4.28 10.63 17.62
CA MET A 133 4.85 10.02 18.83
C MET A 133 5.49 11.07 19.74
N LEU A 134 6.29 12.00 19.19
CA LEU A 134 6.90 13.07 19.98
C LEU A 134 5.84 13.99 20.63
N LYS A 135 4.78 14.35 19.89
CA LYS A 135 3.63 15.11 20.43
C LYS A 135 2.96 14.35 21.56
N ALA A 136 2.75 13.04 21.42
CA ALA A 136 2.16 12.18 22.44
C ALA A 136 3.02 12.13 23.70
N THR A 137 4.32 11.83 23.56
CA THR A 137 5.27 11.79 24.68
C THR A 137 5.34 13.13 25.41
N LYS A 138 5.34 14.25 24.67
CA LYS A 138 5.33 15.59 25.27
C LYS A 138 4.06 15.85 26.08
N ALA A 139 2.89 15.52 25.56
CA ALA A 139 1.65 15.71 26.31
C ALA A 139 1.60 14.83 27.56
N LEU A 140 2.01 13.57 27.45
CA LEU A 140 2.11 12.66 28.61
C LEU A 140 3.09 13.18 29.66
N SER A 141 4.21 13.79 29.27
CA SER A 141 5.18 14.35 30.23
C SER A 141 4.66 15.53 31.05
N THR A 142 3.59 16.19 30.59
CA THR A 142 2.96 17.33 31.29
C THR A 142 1.78 16.94 32.18
N VAL A 143 1.39 15.66 32.14
CA VAL A 143 0.26 15.15 32.90
C VAL A 143 0.72 14.82 34.32
N THR A 144 0.00 15.34 35.32
CA THR A 144 0.24 15.04 36.74
C THR A 144 -0.84 14.16 37.35
N THR A 145 -1.92 13.85 36.62
CA THR A 145 -3.03 13.01 37.11
C THR A 145 -3.56 12.06 36.02
N PRO A 146 -4.09 10.87 36.36
CA PRO A 146 -4.68 9.92 35.40
C PRO A 146 -5.76 10.54 34.49
N GLN A 147 -6.63 11.40 35.05
CA GLN A 147 -7.68 12.10 34.31
C GLN A 147 -7.13 12.99 33.19
N GLN A 148 -6.08 13.75 33.50
CA GLN A 148 -5.40 14.60 32.53
C GLN A 148 -4.70 13.76 31.45
N ALA A 149 -4.20 12.57 31.79
CA ALA A 149 -3.62 11.63 30.84
C ALA A 149 -4.66 11.16 29.83
N VAL A 150 -5.79 10.66 30.32
CA VAL A 150 -6.91 10.17 29.50
C VAL A 150 -7.44 11.27 28.58
N ASN A 151 -7.67 12.48 29.11
CA ASN A 151 -8.17 13.60 28.32
C ASN A 151 -7.16 14.07 27.26
N GLY A 152 -5.87 14.18 27.64
CA GLY A 152 -4.79 14.57 26.73
C GLY A 152 -4.62 13.58 25.58
N LEU A 153 -4.56 12.28 25.90
CA LEU A 153 -4.49 11.21 24.89
C LEU A 153 -5.71 11.23 23.96
N THR A 154 -6.92 11.35 24.52
CA THR A 154 -8.16 11.39 23.75
C THR A 154 -8.18 12.55 22.75
N GLN A 155 -7.77 13.76 23.16
CA GLN A 155 -7.70 14.91 22.26
C GLN A 155 -6.66 14.72 21.15
N GLN A 156 -5.50 14.14 21.47
CA GLN A 156 -4.47 13.88 20.48
C GLN A 156 -4.90 12.85 19.44
N VAL A 157 -5.49 11.73 19.89
CA VAL A 157 -5.99 10.69 18.98
C VAL A 157 -7.02 11.26 18.01
N ARG A 158 -7.95 12.10 18.47
CA ARG A 158 -8.92 12.77 17.60
C ARG A 158 -8.27 13.59 16.49
N GLY A 159 -7.20 14.33 16.81
CA GLY A 159 -6.47 15.13 15.82
C GLY A 159 -5.61 14.30 14.86
N ILE A 160 -5.13 13.13 15.28
CA ILE A 160 -4.30 12.24 14.44
C ILE A 160 -5.16 11.45 13.47
N VAL A 161 -6.25 10.87 13.97
CA VAL A 161 -7.15 9.99 13.22
C VAL A 161 -8.25 10.79 12.51
N GLU A 162 -8.33 12.10 12.77
CA GLU A 162 -9.36 13.01 12.25
C GLU A 162 -10.79 12.49 12.54
N CYS A 163 -11.00 11.93 13.73
CA CYS A 163 -12.28 11.36 14.12
C CYS A 163 -13.13 12.31 14.98
N ASP A 164 -14.45 12.13 14.90
CA ASP A 164 -15.39 12.93 15.68
C ASP A 164 -15.22 12.69 17.19
N ARG A 165 -15.04 11.44 17.63
CA ARG A 165 -14.83 11.09 19.05
C ARG A 165 -13.74 10.04 19.19
N ALA A 166 -12.97 10.15 20.26
CA ALA A 166 -12.10 9.10 20.77
C ALA A 166 -12.41 8.91 22.27
N THR A 167 -12.12 7.72 22.80
CA THR A 167 -12.35 7.40 24.21
C THR A 167 -11.29 6.39 24.62
N VAL A 168 -10.66 6.63 25.77
CA VAL A 168 -9.73 5.69 26.40
C VAL A 168 -10.46 5.04 27.57
N PHE A 169 -10.54 3.72 27.55
CA PHE A 169 -11.06 2.94 28.67
C PHE A 169 -9.89 2.39 29.49
N LEU A 170 -9.99 2.47 30.81
CA LEU A 170 -9.10 1.86 31.77
C LEU A 170 -9.73 0.56 32.28
N VAL A 171 -8.92 -0.45 32.55
CA VAL A 171 -9.40 -1.74 33.08
C VAL A 171 -9.58 -1.63 34.59
N ASP A 172 -10.77 -2.02 35.07
CA ASP A 172 -11.07 -2.31 36.47
C ASP A 172 -11.08 -3.84 36.62
N GLU A 173 -9.98 -4.40 37.12
CA GLU A 173 -9.77 -5.85 37.24
C GLU A 173 -10.71 -6.49 38.27
N ASP A 174 -11.03 -5.77 39.35
CA ASP A 174 -11.86 -6.27 40.45
C ASP A 174 -13.30 -6.51 39.97
N ASN A 175 -13.84 -5.58 39.20
CA ASN A 175 -15.21 -5.65 38.68
C ASN A 175 -15.31 -6.27 37.27
N ARG A 176 -14.17 -6.51 36.62
CA ARG A 176 -14.07 -6.91 35.20
C ARG A 176 -14.81 -5.94 34.26
N ASP A 177 -14.64 -4.65 34.52
CA ASP A 177 -15.22 -3.56 33.72
C ASP A 177 -14.16 -2.73 33.02
N LEU A 178 -14.56 -2.09 31.93
CA LEU A 178 -13.86 -1.00 31.28
C LEU A 178 -14.47 0.31 31.77
N VAL A 179 -13.64 1.15 32.38
CA VAL A 179 -14.05 2.41 32.98
C VAL A 179 -13.51 3.58 32.15
N THR A 180 -14.37 4.54 31.85
CA THR A 180 -13.98 5.82 31.25
C THR A 180 -14.71 6.95 31.95
N TYR A 181 -14.22 8.17 31.76
CA TYR A 181 -14.87 9.37 32.26
C TYR A 181 -15.44 10.17 31.09
N ALA A 182 -16.73 10.50 31.17
CA ALA A 182 -17.37 11.40 30.24
C ALA A 182 -16.87 12.85 30.44
N SER A 183 -17.16 13.71 29.46
CA SER A 183 -16.70 15.11 29.45
C SER A 183 -17.24 15.93 30.64
N ASP A 184 -18.39 15.53 31.18
CA ASP A 184 -19.02 16.11 32.37
C ASP A 184 -18.50 15.50 33.69
N GLY A 185 -17.55 14.57 33.60
CA GLY A 185 -16.95 13.87 34.75
C GLY A 185 -17.73 12.63 35.20
N ALA A 186 -18.85 12.29 34.56
CA ALA A 186 -19.58 11.06 34.89
C ALA A 186 -18.76 9.81 34.54
N GLU A 187 -18.72 8.85 35.45
CA GLU A 187 -18.08 7.56 35.20
C GLU A 187 -19.00 6.70 34.31
N VAL A 188 -18.43 6.14 33.24
CA VAL A 188 -19.11 5.22 32.33
C VAL A 188 -18.39 3.88 32.41
N ARG A 189 -19.16 2.82 32.67
CA ARG A 189 -18.67 1.44 32.77
C ARG A 189 -19.19 0.60 31.61
N VAL A 190 -18.31 -0.20 31.01
CA VAL A 190 -18.62 -1.14 29.94
C VAL A 190 -18.07 -2.50 30.34
N PRO A 191 -18.89 -3.58 30.40
CA PRO A 191 -18.39 -4.89 30.80
C PRO A 191 -17.29 -5.42 29.88
N ILE A 192 -16.25 -6.03 30.45
CA ILE A 192 -15.27 -6.82 29.70
C ILE A 192 -15.94 -8.14 29.31
N SER A 193 -16.56 -8.14 28.13
CA SER A 193 -17.28 -9.27 27.56
C SER A 193 -17.26 -9.21 26.04
N SER A 194 -17.26 -10.39 25.41
CA SER A 194 -17.51 -10.57 23.99
C SER A 194 -18.85 -9.99 23.50
N ALA A 195 -19.76 -9.64 24.42
CA ALA A 195 -21.01 -8.94 24.11
C ALA A 195 -20.82 -7.45 23.79
N THR A 196 -19.65 -6.85 24.06
CA THR A 196 -19.33 -5.45 23.73
C THR A 196 -18.14 -5.39 22.77
N VAL A 197 -18.07 -4.35 21.94
CA VAL A 197 -16.94 -4.16 21.01
C VAL A 197 -15.64 -3.93 21.79
N ALA A 198 -15.68 -3.08 22.82
CA ALA A 198 -14.52 -2.78 23.66
C ALA A 198 -14.08 -3.98 24.50
N GLY A 199 -15.04 -4.74 25.07
CA GLY A 199 -14.76 -5.97 25.81
C GLY A 199 -14.15 -7.05 24.92
N THR A 200 -14.65 -7.23 23.69
CA THR A 200 -14.05 -8.16 22.72
C THR A 200 -12.60 -7.82 22.42
N ALA A 201 -12.26 -6.53 22.28
CA ALA A 201 -10.89 -6.10 22.01
C ALA A 201 -9.95 -6.44 23.18
N VAL A 202 -10.42 -6.27 24.42
CA VAL A 202 -9.64 -6.58 25.62
C VAL A 202 -9.50 -8.09 25.85
N GLU A 203 -10.57 -8.87 25.68
CA GLU A 203 -10.52 -10.33 25.82
C GLU A 203 -9.66 -10.99 24.74
N GLY A 204 -9.73 -10.49 23.50
CA GLY A 204 -8.98 -11.03 22.38
C GLY A 204 -7.54 -10.54 22.30
N GLY A 205 -7.19 -9.41 22.93
CA GLY A 205 -5.88 -8.78 22.81
C GLY A 205 -5.57 -8.24 21.40
N GLU A 206 -6.60 -8.10 20.56
CA GLU A 206 -6.48 -7.82 19.13
C GLU A 206 -7.29 -6.59 18.73
N VAL A 207 -6.88 -5.96 17.62
CA VAL A 207 -7.58 -4.78 17.09
C VAL A 207 -8.93 -5.18 16.50
N VAL A 208 -10.03 -4.68 17.08
CA VAL A 208 -11.38 -4.84 16.53
C VAL A 208 -11.73 -3.65 15.64
N ARG A 209 -12.10 -3.92 14.38
CA ARG A 209 -12.59 -2.92 13.43
C ARG A 209 -14.02 -3.24 13.06
N VAL A 210 -14.91 -2.26 13.22
CA VAL A 210 -16.33 -2.37 12.89
C VAL A 210 -16.61 -1.37 11.77
N ALA A 211 -16.98 -1.87 10.59
CA ALA A 211 -17.20 -1.03 9.41
C ALA A 211 -18.53 -0.25 9.49
N ASP A 212 -19.56 -0.91 10.03
CA ASP A 212 -20.85 -0.31 10.33
C ASP A 212 -21.29 -0.79 11.71
N VAL A 213 -21.43 0.17 12.61
CA VAL A 213 -21.74 -0.08 14.02
C VAL A 213 -23.22 -0.45 14.20
N ALA A 214 -24.11 0.03 13.33
CA ALA A 214 -25.54 -0.24 13.43
C ALA A 214 -25.89 -1.71 13.12
N SER A 215 -25.06 -2.37 12.31
CA SER A 215 -25.20 -3.79 11.97
C SER A 215 -24.41 -4.72 12.89
N ASP A 216 -23.62 -4.20 13.84
CA ASP A 216 -22.86 -5.01 14.78
C ASP A 216 -23.70 -5.34 16.02
N GLU A 217 -24.02 -6.62 16.21
CA GLU A 217 -24.83 -7.10 17.34
C GLU A 217 -24.24 -6.74 18.72
N ARG A 218 -22.91 -6.60 18.83
CA ARG A 218 -22.24 -6.24 20.10
C ARG A 218 -22.51 -4.80 20.49
N TYR A 219 -22.76 -3.95 19.50
CA TYR A 219 -23.13 -2.56 19.72
C TYR A 219 -24.65 -2.41 19.86
N ALA A 220 -25.44 -3.07 19.01
CA ALA A 220 -26.90 -2.99 19.03
C ALA A 220 -27.52 -3.42 20.37
N ARG A 221 -26.87 -4.33 21.11
CA ARG A 221 -27.32 -4.78 22.45
C ARG A 221 -27.12 -3.74 23.57
N HIS A 222 -26.31 -2.71 23.33
CA HIS A 222 -25.89 -1.71 24.32
C HIS A 222 -26.17 -0.26 23.85
N ALA A 223 -26.87 -0.09 22.73
CA ALA A 223 -27.32 1.22 22.27
C ALA A 223 -28.45 1.73 23.19
N PRO A 224 -28.36 2.95 23.75
CA PRO A 224 -29.47 3.60 24.44
C PRO A 224 -30.62 3.95 23.49
#